data_AF-A0A941P2P3-F1
#
_entry.id   AF-A0A941P2P3-F1
#
_cell.length_a   1.000
_cell.length_b   1.000
_cell.length_c   1.000
_cell.angle_alpha   90.00
_cell.angle_beta   90.00
_cell.angle_gamma   90.00
#
_symmetry.space_group_name_H-M   'P 1'
#
loop_
_entity.id
_entity.type
_entity.pdbx_description
1 polymer ?
#
loop_
_entity_poly.entity_id
_entity_poly.type
_entity_poly.pdbx_seq_one_letter_code
_entity_poly.pdbx_strand_id
1 'polypeptide(L)'
;MTALKRPEPACLLTEPGHYAELLSIRPIAAAPDSQHLLIQSRLDSARNPEELRTRYSVTLTRAAIERLHAHLGDYLAEVERRAEPPGHGRLVATFIPAGRTGGRS
;
A
#
# COMPACT_ATOMS: atom_id res chain seq x y z
N MET A 1 30.77 -20.53 0.70
CA MET A 1 30.21 -19.23 0.29
C MET A 1 28.73 -19.24 0.63
N THR A 2 28.38 -18.78 1.83
CA THR A 2 27.00 -18.81 2.34
C THR A 2 26.27 -17.61 1.76
N ALA A 3 25.33 -17.84 0.85
CA ALA A 3 24.51 -16.78 0.29
C ALA A 3 23.72 -16.09 1.41
N LEU A 4 23.98 -14.81 1.63
CA LEU A 4 23.17 -13.96 2.50
C LEU A 4 21.76 -13.93 1.93
N LYS A 5 20.87 -14.68 2.58
CA LYS A 5 19.43 -14.72 2.30
C LYS A 5 18.94 -13.27 2.41
N ARG A 6 18.60 -12.64 1.28
CA ARG A 6 18.00 -11.31 1.29
C ARG A 6 16.71 -11.40 2.12
N PRO A 7 16.50 -10.54 3.12
CA PRO A 7 15.23 -10.51 3.82
C PRO A 7 14.14 -10.22 2.78
N GLU A 8 13.20 -11.15 2.63
CA GLU A 8 11.97 -10.86 1.91
C GLU A 8 11.32 -9.64 2.57
N PRO A 9 10.78 -8.67 1.82
CA PRO A 9 9.98 -7.60 2.39
C PRO A 9 8.66 -8.20 2.88
N ALA A 10 8.72 -8.98 3.96
CA ALA A 10 7.55 -9.40 4.71
C ALA A 10 7.14 -8.21 5.56
N CYS A 11 6.11 -7.48 5.12
CA CYS A 11 5.31 -6.69 6.04
C CYS A 11 4.61 -7.70 6.96
N LEU A 12 5.29 -8.10 8.04
CA LEU A 12 4.72 -8.97 9.07
C LEU A 12 3.67 -8.15 9.81
N LEU A 13 2.40 -8.39 9.48
CA LEU A 13 1.28 -7.93 10.30
C LEU A 13 1.43 -8.63 11.66
N THR A 14 1.84 -7.86 12.66
CA THR A 14 2.23 -8.38 13.99
C THR A 14 1.05 -8.94 14.79
N GLU A 15 -0.19 -8.71 14.34
CA GLU A 15 -1.41 -9.19 14.99
C GLU A 15 -2.45 -9.68 13.98
N PRO A 16 -3.10 -10.85 14.19
CA PRO A 16 -4.20 -11.28 13.35
C PRO A 16 -5.44 -10.42 13.60
N GLY A 17 -6.07 -9.93 12.53
CA GLY A 17 -7.29 -9.13 12.65
C GLY A 17 -7.70 -8.41 11.38
N HIS A 18 -8.73 -7.56 11.48
CA HIS A 18 -9.22 -6.79 10.36
C HIS A 18 -8.42 -5.49 10.23
N TYR A 19 -7.65 -5.38 9.15
CA TYR A 19 -6.90 -4.17 8.84
C TYR A 19 -7.67 -3.29 7.86
N ALA A 20 -7.77 -2.00 8.18
CA ALA A 20 -8.13 -0.97 7.23
C ALA A 20 -6.84 -0.39 6.63
N GLU A 21 -6.66 -0.57 5.32
CA GLU A 21 -5.51 -0.06 4.59
C GLU A 21 -5.90 1.06 3.63
N LEU A 22 -5.13 2.14 3.63
CA LEU A 22 -5.26 3.26 2.71
C LEU A 22 -3.93 3.47 1.99
N LEU A 23 -3.97 3.40 0.66
CA LEU A 23 -2.92 3.85 -0.24
C LEU A 23 -3.41 5.10 -0.98
N SER A 24 -2.70 6.22 -0.87
CA SER A 24 -3.02 7.46 -1.58
C SER A 24 -1.77 8.02 -2.27
N ILE A 25 -1.90 8.32 -3.56
CA ILE A 25 -0.88 8.98 -4.37
C ILE A 25 -1.50 10.26 -4.91
N ARG A 26 -0.91 11.42 -4.61
CA ARG A 26 -1.45 12.72 -5.06
C ARG A 26 -0.34 13.62 -5.59
N PRO A 27 -0.60 14.42 -6.64
CA PRO A 27 0.35 15.43 -7.09
C PRO A 27 0.55 16.50 -6.01
N ILE A 28 1.74 17.08 -5.95
CA ILE A 28 2.04 18.23 -5.08
C ILE A 28 1.96 19.49 -5.93
N ALA A 29 0.99 20.37 -5.65
CA ALA A 29 0.76 21.57 -6.47
C ALA A 29 1.99 22.50 -6.56
N ALA A 30 2.77 22.60 -5.47
CA ALA A 30 3.99 23.39 -5.43
C ALA A 30 5.22 22.70 -6.08
N ALA A 31 5.12 21.42 -6.46
CA ALA A 31 6.20 20.63 -7.04
C ALA A 31 5.63 19.69 -8.12
N PRO A 32 5.47 20.16 -9.37
CA PRO A 32 4.74 19.46 -10.43
C PRO A 32 5.27 18.06 -10.77
N ASP A 33 6.57 17.84 -10.58
CA ASP A 33 7.23 16.55 -10.82
C ASP A 33 7.28 15.64 -9.58
N SER A 34 6.57 16.03 -8.51
CA SER A 34 6.54 15.32 -7.24
C SER A 34 5.14 14.86 -6.86
N GLN A 35 5.07 13.66 -6.31
CA GLN A 35 3.88 13.05 -5.78
C GLN A 35 4.05 12.81 -4.28
N HIS A 36 2.99 13.04 -3.52
CA HIS A 36 2.89 12.60 -2.14
C HIS A 36 2.29 11.19 -2.10
N LEU A 37 3.06 10.24 -1.58
CA LEU A 37 2.62 8.89 -1.27
C LEU A 37 2.29 8.81 0.22
N LEU A 38 1.09 8.34 0.53
CA LEU A 38 0.62 8.05 1.87
C LEU A 38 0.16 6.59 1.93
N ILE A 39 0.70 5.86 2.90
CA ILE A 39 0.27 4.51 3.26
C ILE A 39 -0.16 4.56 4.72
N GLN A 40 -1.38 4.11 4.99
CA GLN A 40 -1.88 3.96 6.36
C GLN A 40 -2.43 2.55 6.51
N SER A 41 -2.10 1.93 7.62
CA SER A 41 -2.69 0.65 8.04
C SER A 41 -3.16 0.81 9.46
N ARG A 42 -4.40 0.40 9.73
CA ARG A 42 -5.01 0.45 11.06
C ARG A 42 -5.62 -0.91 11.37
N LEU A 43 -5.32 -1.45 12.55
CA LEU A 43 -5.98 -2.66 13.02
C LEU A 43 -7.34 -2.31 13.65
N ASP A 44 -8.42 -2.45 12.89
CA ASP A 44 -9.78 -2.12 13.33
C ASP A 44 -10.28 -3.06 14.44
N SER A 45 -9.76 -4.29 14.49
CA SER A 45 -10.09 -5.26 15.55
C SER A 45 -9.35 -5.02 16.87
N ALA A 46 -8.49 -4.01 16.94
CA ALA A 46 -7.79 -3.66 18.16
C ALA A 46 -8.75 -3.05 19.19
N ARG A 47 -8.47 -3.25 20.48
CA ARG A 47 -9.18 -2.56 21.57
C ARG A 47 -9.01 -1.04 21.48
N ASN A 48 -7.90 -0.57 20.93
CA ASN A 48 -7.65 0.83 20.61
C ASN A 48 -7.05 0.97 19.19
N PRO A 49 -7.89 1.08 18.14
CA PRO A 49 -7.43 1.11 16.75
C PRO A 49 -6.50 2.28 16.42
N GLU A 50 -6.65 3.43 17.10
CA GLU A 50 -5.81 4.61 16.82
C GLU A 50 -4.37 4.43 17.33
N GLU A 51 -4.15 3.63 18.36
CA GLU A 51 -2.81 3.28 18.86
C GLU A 51 -2.11 2.27 17.95
N LEU A 52 -2.87 1.40 17.28
CA LEU A 52 -2.36 0.42 16.32
C LEU A 52 -2.53 0.89 14.87
N ARG A 53 -2.28 2.19 14.66
CA ARG A 53 -2.25 2.82 13.34
C ARG A 53 -0.81 3.08 12.92
N THR A 54 -0.39 2.41 11.85
CA THR A 54 0.86 2.70 11.15
C THR A 54 0.62 3.70 10.03
N ARG A 55 1.47 4.72 9.93
CA ARG A 55 1.42 5.73 8.86
C ARG A 55 2.80 5.97 8.28
N TYR A 56 2.94 5.74 6.98
CA TYR A 56 4.11 6.10 6.19
C TYR A 56 3.74 7.16 5.19
N SER A 57 4.55 8.21 5.09
CA SER A 57 4.38 9.25 4.09
C SER A 57 5.71 9.65 3.51
N VAL A 58 5.79 9.75 2.19
CA VAL A 58 7.00 10.12 1.47
C VAL A 58 6.66 10.95 0.24
N THR A 59 7.52 11.92 -0.07
CA THR A 59 7.48 12.63 -1.34
C THR A 59 8.34 11.88 -2.34
N LEU A 60 7.75 11.50 -3.46
CA LEU A 60 8.42 10.79 -4.54
C LEU A 60 8.51 11.71 -5.75
N THR A 61 9.62 11.63 -6.47
CA THR A 61 9.72 12.20 -7.81
C THR A 61 9.00 11.29 -8.80
N ARG A 62 8.68 11.82 -9.98
CA ARG A 62 8.14 11.03 -11.10
C ARG A 62 8.94 9.75 -11.37
N ALA A 63 10.27 9.85 -11.47
CA ALA A 63 11.13 8.70 -11.70
C ALA A 63 11.07 7.67 -10.55
N ALA A 64 10.86 8.11 -9.30
CA ALA A 64 10.69 7.22 -8.17
C ALA A 64 9.33 6.50 -8.19
N ILE A 65 8.26 7.18 -8.61
CA ILE A 65 6.93 6.56 -8.83
C ILE A 65 7.00 5.51 -9.94
N GLU A 66 7.69 5.79 -11.05
CA GLU A 66 7.85 4.82 -12.15
C GLU A 66 8.58 3.55 -11.68
N ARG A 67 9.63 3.70 -10.87
CA ARG A 67 10.33 2.56 -10.25
C ARG A 67 9.45 1.79 -9.27
N LEU A 68 8.68 2.50 -8.44
CA LEU A 68 7.74 1.87 -7.51
C LEU A 68 6.67 1.07 -8.26
N HIS A 69 6.12 1.63 -9.34
CA HIS A 69 5.13 0.97 -10.18
C HIS A 69 5.70 -0.31 -10.82
N ALA A 70 6.89 -0.25 -11.40
CA ALA A 70 7.55 -1.43 -11.97
C ALA A 70 7.77 -2.51 -10.90
N HIS A 71 8.29 -2.13 -9.74
CA HIS A 71 8.54 -3.07 -8.64
C HIS A 71 7.25 -3.75 -8.13
N LEU A 72 6.16 -2.99 -8.00
CA LEU A 72 4.86 -3.55 -7.61
C LEU A 72 4.30 -4.50 -8.68
N GLY A 73 4.48 -4.18 -9.97
CA GLY A 73 4.11 -5.07 -11.06
C GLY A 73 4.84 -6.41 -11.00
N ASP A 74 6.17 -6.37 -10.81
CA ASP A 74 6.99 -7.57 -10.69
C ASP A 74 6.60 -8.41 -9.46
N TYR A 75 6.34 -7.74 -8.33
CA TYR A 75 5.89 -8.39 -7.09
C TYR A 75 4.53 -9.07 -7.26
N LEU A 76 3.54 -8.40 -7.86
CA LEU A 76 2.22 -8.98 -8.11
C LEU A 76 2.30 -10.19 -9.04
N ALA A 77 3.10 -10.09 -10.10
CA ALA A 77 3.32 -11.21 -11.00
C ALA A 77 3.97 -12.42 -10.28
N GLU A 78 4.87 -12.17 -9.32
CA GLU A 78 5.45 -13.23 -8.49
C GLU A 78 4.44 -13.83 -7.50
N VAL A 79 3.60 -13.00 -6.87
CA VAL A 79 2.52 -13.47 -6.00
C VAL A 79 1.55 -14.35 -6.78
N GLU A 80 1.14 -13.92 -7.98
CA GLU A 80 0.26 -14.69 -8.86
C GLU A 80 0.89 -16.02 -9.28
N ARG A 81 2.18 -16.04 -9.65
CA ARG A 81 2.92 -17.28 -9.95
C ARG A 81 2.98 -18.24 -8.76
N ARG A 82 3.04 -17.71 -7.54
CA ARG A 82 3.05 -18.51 -6.30
C ARG A 82 1.65 -18.94 -5.86
N ALA A 83 0.58 -18.35 -6.41
CA ALA A 83 -0.80 -18.53 -5.97
C ALA A 83 -1.54 -19.72 -6.61
N GLU A 84 -0.85 -20.77 -7.09
CA GLU A 84 -1.53 -22.04 -7.36
C GLU A 84 -2.09 -22.64 -6.03
N PRO A 85 -3.37 -23.07 -5.99
CA PRO A 85 -4.17 -23.06 -4.75
C PRO A 85 -3.99 -24.33 -3.88
N PRO A 86 -4.33 -24.26 -2.58
CA PRO A 86 -5.73 -24.48 -2.22
C PRO A 86 -6.35 -23.20 -1.67
N GLY A 87 -7.67 -23.09 -1.86
CA GLY A 87 -8.45 -21.85 -1.72
C GLY A 87 -8.29 -21.12 -0.38
N HIS A 88 -8.91 -19.94 -0.33
CA HIS A 88 -9.31 -19.08 0.81
C HIS A 88 -9.00 -17.62 0.45
N GLY A 89 -10.07 -16.84 0.26
CA GLY A 89 -10.06 -15.37 0.37
C GLY A 89 -9.53 -14.58 -0.82
N ARG A 90 -10.40 -14.28 -1.79
CA ARG A 90 -10.16 -13.27 -2.82
C ARG A 90 -10.12 -11.87 -2.17
N LEU A 91 -8.94 -11.24 -2.12
CA LEU A 91 -8.81 -9.82 -1.80
C LEU A 91 -9.34 -8.99 -2.97
N VAL A 92 -10.41 -8.23 -2.73
CA VAL A 92 -10.97 -7.29 -3.70
C VAL A 92 -10.41 -5.91 -3.37
N ALA A 93 -9.46 -5.43 -4.18
CA ALA A 93 -9.02 -4.04 -4.12
C ALA A 93 -10.11 -3.14 -4.74
N THR A 94 -10.89 -2.46 -3.90
CA THR A 94 -11.86 -1.45 -4.36
C THR A 94 -11.15 -0.12 -4.54
N PHE A 95 -11.05 0.34 -5.78
CA PHE A 95 -10.55 1.68 -6.10
C PHE A 95 -11.62 2.72 -5.72
N ILE A 96 -11.35 3.55 -4.71
CA ILE A 96 -12.20 4.70 -4.37
C ILE A 96 -11.64 5.94 -5.07
N PRO A 97 -12.30 6.46 -6.13
CA PRO A 97 -11.85 7.68 -6.78
C PRO A 97 -11.98 8.89 -5.84
N ALA A 98 -10.95 9.72 -5.80
CA ALA A 98 -10.95 10.94 -5.01
C ALA A 98 -11.90 11.99 -5.63
N GLY A 99 -13.03 12.21 -4.95
CA GLY A 99 -13.71 13.50 -4.83
C GLY A 99 -14.49 14.03 -6.04
N ARG A 100 -15.83 13.99 -5.94
CA ARG A 100 -16.71 15.01 -6.54
C ARG A 100 -16.95 16.07 -5.46
N THR A 101 -16.26 17.21 -5.53
CA THR A 101 -16.62 18.39 -4.71
C THR A 101 -17.93 18.95 -5.22
N GLY A 102 -19.03 18.60 -4.56
CA GLY A 102 -20.33 19.20 -4.81
C GLY A 102 -20.34 20.64 -4.29
N GLY A 103 -20.42 21.61 -5.19
CA GLY A 103 -20.91 22.95 -4.86
C GLY A 103 -22.39 22.85 -4.50
N ARG A 104 -22.76 23.35 -3.33
CA ARG A 104 -24.14 23.72 -3.04
C ARG A 104 -24.34 25.17 -3.43
N SER A 105 -25.39 25.36 -4.21
CA SER A 105 -26.02 26.62 -4.59
C SER A 105 -26.40 27.49 -3.41
#